data_AF-A0A1G0B1D5-F1
#
_entry.id   AF-A0A1G0B1D5-F1
#
_cell.length_a   1.000
_cell.length_b   1.000
_cell.length_c   1.000
_cell.angle_alpha   90.00
_cell.angle_beta   90.00
_cell.angle_gamma   90.00
#
_symmetry.space_group_name_H-M   'P 1'
#
loop_
_entity.id
_entity.type
_entity.pdbx_description
1 polymer ?
#
loop_
_entity_poly.entity_id
_entity_poly.type
_entity_poly.pdbx_seq_one_letter_code
_entity_poly.pdbx_strand_id
1 'polypeptide(L)'
;MKTDLENNKIKNGFSIPTDYFDTLSDRIFEKINGEVCSNLLPETSGFIVPDNYFEKNEAELLSKINHSKTKVISLKSALYKVSGIAAVLLLTIVSPMLYNTVETRKNELAEMNYLEMHSEELDIYEVGSMLDNEDLAELENELIYNNLTSTNETNNLN
;
A
#
# COMPACT_ATOMS: atom_id res chain seq x y z
N MET A 1 29.09 -23.87 29.89
CA MET A 1 28.47 -22.60 30.33
C MET A 1 27.00 -22.92 30.61
N LYS A 2 26.61 -23.01 31.89
CA LYS A 2 25.21 -23.23 32.29
C LYS A 2 24.58 -21.85 32.47
N THR A 3 23.51 -21.55 31.77
CA THR A 3 22.74 -20.32 31.96
C THR A 3 21.70 -20.56 33.05
N ASP A 4 21.96 -20.00 34.23
CA ASP A 4 20.98 -19.92 35.30
C ASP A 4 20.03 -18.76 34.98
N LEU A 5 18.76 -19.07 34.71
CA LEU A 5 17.73 -18.07 34.47
C LEU A 5 17.05 -17.72 35.80
N GLU A 6 17.43 -16.59 36.39
CA GLU A 6 16.71 -16.04 37.55
C GLU A 6 15.31 -15.55 37.15
N ASN A 7 14.28 -16.31 37.54
CA ASN A 7 12.88 -15.99 37.31
C ASN A 7 12.40 -14.87 38.26
N ASN A 8 12.65 -13.61 37.87
CA ASN A 8 12.24 -12.45 38.64
C ASN A 8 10.75 -12.11 38.39
N LYS A 9 9.92 -12.41 39.39
CA LYS A 9 8.63 -11.74 39.73
C LYS A 9 7.66 -11.42 38.58
N ILE A 10 6.91 -12.42 38.14
CA ILE A 10 5.53 -12.20 37.69
C ILE A 10 4.61 -12.54 38.88
N LYS A 11 4.17 -11.54 39.65
CA LYS A 11 3.06 -11.73 40.60
C LYS A 11 1.75 -11.64 39.83
N ASN A 12 1.45 -12.69 39.07
CA ASN A 12 0.09 -12.93 38.60
C ASN A 12 -0.80 -13.15 39.85
N GLY A 13 -1.93 -12.46 39.94
CA GLY A 13 -2.86 -12.58 41.08
C GLY A 13 -3.54 -13.95 41.22
N PHE A 14 -3.18 -14.90 40.35
CA PHE A 14 -3.66 -16.26 40.35
C PHE A 14 -2.47 -17.18 40.66
N SER A 15 -2.40 -17.61 41.92
CA SER A 15 -1.51 -18.67 42.35
C SER A 15 -2.32 -19.96 42.43
N ILE A 16 -1.78 -21.04 41.85
CA ILE A 16 -2.41 -22.35 41.94
C ILE A 16 -2.06 -23.00 43.29
N PRO A 17 -2.94 -23.86 43.83
CA PRO A 17 -2.61 -24.68 44.99
C PRO A 17 -1.39 -25.56 44.72
N THR A 18 -0.62 -25.84 45.77
CA THR A 18 0.48 -26.82 45.75
C THR A 18 -0.06 -28.17 45.25
N ASP A 19 0.71 -28.83 44.38
CA ASP A 19 0.40 -30.15 43.79
C ASP A 19 -0.92 -30.20 43.00
N TYR A 20 -1.43 -29.06 42.50
CA TYR A 20 -2.67 -29.00 41.72
C TYR A 20 -2.62 -29.93 40.51
N PHE A 21 -1.59 -29.80 39.66
CA PHE A 21 -1.48 -30.61 38.44
C PHE A 21 -1.09 -32.05 38.72
N ASP A 22 -0.27 -32.29 39.74
CA ASP A 22 0.18 -33.63 40.12
C ASP A 22 -0.99 -34.48 40.64
N THR A 23 -1.94 -33.89 41.37
CA THR A 23 -3.11 -34.59 41.92
C THR A 23 -4.37 -34.47 41.05
N LEU A 24 -4.37 -33.62 40.02
CA LEU A 24 -5.55 -33.37 39.18
C LEU A 24 -6.05 -34.65 38.51
N SER A 25 -5.13 -35.44 37.94
CA SER A 25 -5.48 -36.66 37.21
C SER A 25 -6.14 -37.68 38.13
N ASP A 26 -5.52 -37.96 39.28
CA ASP A 26 -6.04 -38.89 40.28
C ASP A 26 -7.42 -38.47 40.78
N ARG A 27 -7.63 -37.17 41.04
CA ARG A 27 -8.93 -36.63 41.48
C ARG A 27 -10.01 -36.71 40.40
N ILE A 28 -9.64 -36.55 39.12
CA ILE A 28 -10.58 -36.74 38.00
C ILE A 28 -10.96 -38.22 37.91
N PHE A 29 -9.97 -39.13 37.94
CA PHE A 29 -10.23 -40.56 37.87
C PHE A 29 -11.02 -41.08 39.08
N GLU A 30 -10.75 -40.59 40.28
CA GLU A 30 -11.52 -40.90 41.49
C GLU A 30 -12.98 -40.46 41.36
N LYS A 31 -13.23 -39.27 40.80
CA LYS A 31 -14.59 -38.77 40.54
C LYS A 31 -15.33 -39.54 39.44
N ILE A 32 -14.63 -40.02 38.43
CA ILE A 32 -15.22 -40.79 37.32
C ILE A 32 -15.46 -42.25 37.71
N ASN A 33 -14.55 -42.86 38.47
CA ASN A 33 -14.58 -44.28 38.82
C ASN A 33 -15.21 -44.58 40.18
N GLY A 34 -15.42 -43.58 41.04
CA GLY A 34 -16.09 -43.73 42.33
C GLY A 34 -17.61 -43.79 42.20
N GLU A 35 -18.29 -44.29 43.24
CA GLU A 35 -19.76 -44.35 43.39
C GLU A 35 -20.48 -42.97 43.30
N VAL A 36 -19.71 -41.89 43.14
CA VAL A 36 -20.16 -40.50 43.10
C VAL A 36 -20.57 -40.04 41.68
N CYS A 37 -20.42 -40.90 40.67
CA CYS A 37 -20.80 -40.59 39.28
C CYS A 37 -22.31 -40.39 39.09
N SER A 38 -23.14 -40.99 39.95
CA SER A 38 -24.61 -40.86 39.90
C SER A 38 -25.17 -39.60 40.57
N ASN A 39 -24.43 -38.96 41.48
CA ASN A 39 -24.89 -37.77 42.21
C ASN A 39 -24.25 -36.45 41.70
N LEU A 40 -23.16 -36.50 40.92
CA LEU A 40 -22.53 -35.30 40.33
C LEU A 40 -23.01 -34.98 38.92
N LEU A 41 -23.51 -35.97 38.18
CA LEU A 41 -23.99 -35.79 36.82
C LEU A 41 -25.52 -35.74 36.86
N PRO A 42 -26.13 -34.62 36.46
CA PRO A 42 -27.58 -34.57 36.29
C PRO A 42 -28.02 -35.66 35.31
N GLU A 43 -29.07 -36.42 35.64
CA GLU A 43 -29.63 -37.45 34.75
C GLU A 43 -30.11 -36.86 33.41
N THR A 44 -30.39 -35.55 33.40
CA THR A 44 -30.76 -34.79 32.21
C THR A 44 -29.54 -34.12 31.60
N SER A 45 -29.36 -34.26 30.28
CA SER A 45 -28.44 -33.42 29.51
C SER A 45 -28.65 -31.95 29.87
N GLY A 46 -27.60 -31.25 30.32
CA GLY A 46 -27.67 -29.83 30.68
C GLY A 46 -27.90 -28.90 29.48
N PHE A 47 -28.01 -29.45 28.27
CA PHE A 47 -28.21 -28.72 27.02
C PHE A 47 -29.59 -28.98 26.44
N ILE A 48 -30.64 -28.81 27.25
CA ILE A 48 -32.02 -28.85 26.78
C ILE A 48 -32.46 -27.41 26.47
N VAL A 49 -32.86 -27.19 25.22
CA VAL A 49 -33.48 -25.92 24.81
C VAL A 49 -34.93 -25.88 25.29
N PRO A 50 -35.48 -24.71 25.65
CA PRO A 50 -36.90 -24.58 26.00
C PRO A 50 -37.81 -25.00 24.85
N ASP A 51 -39.01 -25.47 25.18
CA ASP A 51 -40.04 -25.80 24.20
C ASP A 51 -40.29 -24.61 23.25
N ASN A 52 -40.33 -24.90 21.94
CA ASN A 52 -40.58 -23.93 20.88
C ASN A 52 -39.56 -22.78 20.77
N TYR A 53 -38.34 -22.92 21.31
CA TYR A 53 -37.28 -21.92 21.19
C TYR A 53 -37.05 -21.47 19.74
N PHE A 54 -36.88 -22.43 18.83
CA PHE A 54 -36.58 -22.14 17.42
C PHE A 54 -37.76 -21.48 16.69
N GLU A 55 -38.98 -21.98 16.89
CA GLU A 55 -40.20 -21.44 16.27
C GLU A 55 -40.47 -19.99 16.70
N LYS A 56 -40.37 -19.71 18.02
CA LYS A 56 -40.57 -18.36 18.56
C LYS A 56 -39.48 -17.40 18.09
N ASN A 57 -38.23 -17.83 18.11
CA ASN A 57 -37.10 -17.00 17.71
C ASN A 57 -37.15 -16.65 16.22
N GLU A 58 -37.53 -17.60 15.36
CA GLU A 58 -37.72 -17.33 13.93
C GLU A 58 -38.81 -16.29 13.68
N ALA A 59 -39.99 -16.46 14.29
CA ALA A 59 -41.08 -15.51 14.19
C ALA A 59 -40.69 -14.11 14.70
N GLU A 60 -39.96 -14.04 15.82
CA GLU A 60 -39.48 -12.79 16.38
C GLU A 60 -38.44 -12.10 15.46
N LEU A 61 -37.50 -12.84 14.90
CA LEU A 61 -36.51 -12.29 13.96
C LEU A 61 -37.18 -11.76 12.69
N LEU A 62 -38.10 -12.52 12.10
CA LEU A 62 -38.84 -12.12 10.91
C LEU A 62 -39.71 -10.87 11.16
N SER A 63 -40.23 -10.70 12.38
CA SER A 63 -40.98 -9.49 12.75
C SER A 63 -40.10 -8.24 12.91
N LYS A 64 -38.81 -8.40 13.25
CA LYS A 64 -37.87 -7.29 13.47
C LYS A 64 -37.11 -6.87 12.22
N ILE A 65 -37.04 -7.71 11.18
CA ILE A 65 -36.43 -7.32 9.91
C ILE A 65 -37.36 -6.34 9.17
N ASN A 66 -36.93 -5.08 9.09
CA ASN A 66 -37.68 -4.06 8.38
C ASN A 66 -37.49 -4.23 6.86
N HIS A 67 -38.52 -4.71 6.15
CA HIS A 67 -38.53 -4.82 4.68
C HIS A 67 -38.74 -3.45 4.00
N SER A 68 -38.01 -2.42 4.42
CA SER A 68 -38.02 -1.13 3.73
C SER A 68 -37.35 -1.29 2.35
N LYS A 69 -38.13 -1.15 1.28
CA LYS A 69 -37.60 -1.08 -0.10
C LYS A 69 -36.69 0.14 -0.19
N THR A 70 -35.38 -0.10 -0.14
CA THR A 70 -34.39 0.95 -0.37
C THR A 70 -34.56 1.48 -1.80
N LYS A 71 -34.73 2.79 -1.93
CA LYS A 71 -34.91 3.49 -3.21
C LYS A 71 -33.63 3.36 -4.05
N VAL A 72 -33.63 2.45 -5.01
CA VAL A 72 -32.54 2.34 -6.00
C VAL A 72 -32.64 3.49 -7.00
N ILE A 73 -31.58 4.27 -7.15
CA ILE A 73 -31.44 5.27 -8.21
C ILE A 73 -30.51 4.73 -9.30
N SER A 74 -30.87 4.89 -10.57
CA SER A 74 -30.06 4.43 -11.69
C SER A 74 -29.01 5.49 -12.05
N LEU A 75 -27.73 5.08 -12.08
CA LEU A 75 -26.58 6.00 -12.27
C LEU A 75 -26.44 6.56 -13.70
N LYS A 76 -27.15 5.99 -14.68
CA LYS A 76 -26.90 6.23 -16.11
C LYS A 76 -27.28 7.64 -16.61
N SER A 77 -28.24 8.32 -15.98
CA SER A 77 -28.69 9.65 -16.44
C SER A 77 -27.81 10.81 -15.94
N ALA A 78 -27.05 10.61 -14.87
CA ALA A 78 -26.19 11.63 -14.28
C ALA A 78 -24.87 11.82 -15.03
N LEU A 79 -24.32 10.75 -15.62
CA LEU A 79 -23.01 10.77 -16.27
C LEU A 79 -22.97 11.61 -17.56
N TYR A 80 -24.04 11.63 -18.35
CA TYR A 80 -24.07 12.43 -19.60
C TYR A 80 -23.99 13.93 -19.35
N LYS A 81 -24.52 14.43 -18.23
CA LYS A 81 -24.47 15.86 -17.88
C LYS A 81 -23.09 16.29 -17.38
N VAL A 82 -22.33 15.38 -16.78
CA VAL A 82 -21.02 15.67 -16.18
C VAL A 82 -19.87 15.46 -17.18
N SER A 83 -20.08 14.67 -18.24
CA SER A 83 -19.06 14.38 -19.27
C SER A 83 -18.50 15.63 -19.96
N GLY A 84 -19.36 16.58 -20.34
CA GLY A 84 -18.92 17.82 -21.01
C GLY A 84 -18.06 18.71 -20.12
N ILE A 85 -18.37 18.81 -18.83
CA ILE A 85 -17.61 19.63 -17.86
C ILE A 85 -16.23 19.00 -17.63
N ALA A 86 -16.16 17.67 -17.49
CA ALA A 86 -14.89 16.97 -17.28
C ALA A 86 -13.93 17.14 -18.48
N ALA A 87 -14.43 17.09 -19.71
CA ALA A 87 -13.60 17.29 -20.91
C ALA A 87 -12.98 18.69 -20.97
N VAL A 88 -13.74 19.74 -20.63
CA VAL A 88 -13.23 21.11 -20.58
C VAL A 88 -12.14 21.25 -19.51
N LEU A 89 -12.34 20.68 -18.33
CA LEU A 89 -11.34 20.70 -17.26
C LEU A 89 -10.04 19.98 -17.67
N LEU A 90 -10.14 18.82 -18.30
CA LEU A 90 -8.96 18.10 -18.81
C LEU A 90 -8.20 18.90 -19.86
N LEU A 91 -8.89 19.53 -20.80
CA LEU A 91 -8.25 20.40 -21.79
C LEU A 91 -7.55 21.59 -21.13
N THR A 92 -8.16 22.22 -20.12
CA THR A 92 -7.52 23.35 -19.42
C THR A 92 -6.26 22.95 -18.66
N ILE A 93 -6.21 21.74 -18.10
CA ILE A 93 -5.06 21.26 -17.33
C ILE A 93 -3.92 20.78 -18.27
N VAL A 94 -4.25 20.06 -19.34
CA VAL A 94 -3.27 19.46 -20.26
C VAL A 94 -2.74 20.49 -21.28
N SER A 95 -3.54 21.49 -21.64
CA SER A 95 -3.18 22.56 -22.59
C SER A 95 -1.81 23.21 -22.32
N PRO A 96 -1.54 23.83 -21.15
CA PRO A 96 -0.27 24.50 -20.89
C PRO A 96 0.93 23.54 -20.94
N MET A 97 0.74 22.27 -20.59
CA MET A 97 1.80 21.25 -20.65
C MET A 97 2.23 20.96 -22.10
N LEU A 98 1.30 21.04 -23.06
CA LEU A 98 1.62 20.88 -24.47
C LEU A 98 2.24 22.15 -25.09
N TYR A 99 1.70 23.34 -24.77
CA TYR A 99 2.17 24.61 -25.35
C TYR A 99 3.62 24.95 -24.94
N ASN A 100 3.99 24.73 -23.68
CA ASN A 100 5.34 25.09 -23.19
C ASN A 100 6.47 24.27 -23.86
N THR A 101 6.20 23.07 -24.36
CA THR A 101 7.20 22.22 -25.06
C THR A 101 7.45 22.61 -26.52
N VAL A 102 6.56 23.42 -27.10
CA VAL A 102 6.62 23.82 -28.51
C VAL A 102 7.35 25.15 -28.67
N GLU A 103 7.22 26.07 -27.71
CA GLU A 103 7.97 27.34 -27.76
C GLU A 103 9.47 27.14 -27.53
N THR A 104 9.87 26.31 -26.57
CA THR A 104 11.28 26.02 -26.30
C THR A 104 11.98 25.39 -27.52
N ARG A 105 11.36 24.40 -28.16
CA ARG A 105 11.95 23.73 -29.34
C ARG A 105 12.06 24.59 -30.58
N LYS A 106 11.23 25.65 -30.71
CA LYS A 106 11.32 26.58 -31.85
C LYS A 106 12.48 27.55 -31.70
N ASN A 107 12.71 28.03 -30.47
CA ASN A 107 13.80 28.95 -30.19
C ASN A 107 15.15 28.23 -30.33
N GLU A 108 15.27 27.02 -29.78
CA GLU A 108 16.48 26.17 -29.90
C GLU A 108 16.85 25.90 -31.37
N LEU A 109 15.87 25.54 -32.21
CA LEU A 109 16.11 25.28 -33.64
C LEU A 109 16.53 26.55 -34.41
N ALA A 110 16.01 27.72 -34.02
CA ALA A 110 16.37 28.99 -34.65
C ALA A 110 17.78 29.44 -34.26
N GLU A 111 18.15 29.25 -32.99
CA GLU A 111 19.49 29.53 -32.45
C GLU A 111 20.55 28.63 -33.12
N MET A 112 20.29 27.32 -33.22
CA MET A 112 21.19 26.38 -33.91
C MET A 112 21.42 26.77 -35.38
N ASN A 113 20.36 27.14 -36.10
CA ASN A 113 20.46 27.55 -37.50
C ASN A 113 21.22 28.88 -37.67
N TYR A 114 21.04 29.82 -36.75
CA TYR A 114 21.78 31.08 -36.75
C TYR A 114 23.27 30.87 -36.54
N LEU A 115 23.65 29.98 -35.61
CA LEU A 115 25.03 29.62 -35.33
C LEU A 115 25.68 28.86 -36.49
N GLU A 116 24.95 27.93 -37.11
CA GLU A 116 25.40 27.18 -38.29
C GLU A 116 25.73 28.14 -39.45
N MET A 117 24.82 29.08 -39.73
CA MET A 117 24.96 30.03 -40.84
C MET A 117 26.13 31.01 -40.68
N HIS A 118 26.52 31.32 -39.44
CA HIS A 118 27.62 32.27 -39.14
C HIS A 118 28.85 31.59 -38.54
N SER A 119 28.96 30.26 -38.65
CA SER A 119 30.04 29.47 -38.06
C SER A 119 31.44 29.84 -38.56
N GLU A 120 31.56 30.39 -39.78
CA GLU A 120 32.84 30.87 -40.33
C GLU A 120 33.22 32.29 -39.87
N GLU A 121 32.26 33.08 -39.39
CA GLU A 121 32.45 34.47 -38.97
C GLU A 121 32.64 34.59 -37.45
N LEU A 122 32.05 33.68 -36.67
CA LEU A 122 32.12 33.68 -35.21
C LEU A 122 33.44 33.07 -34.70
N ASP A 123 34.18 33.83 -33.90
CA ASP A 123 35.36 33.31 -33.20
C ASP A 123 34.95 32.49 -31.96
N ILE A 124 35.69 31.42 -31.69
CA ILE A 124 35.42 30.48 -30.59
C ILE A 124 35.46 31.21 -29.24
N TYR A 125 36.31 32.24 -29.13
CA TYR A 125 36.39 33.06 -27.92
C TYR A 125 35.17 33.95 -27.71
N GLU A 126 34.57 34.46 -28.79
CA GLU A 126 33.36 35.28 -28.73
C GLU A 126 32.17 34.43 -28.29
N VAL A 127 32.00 33.25 -28.89
CA VAL A 127 30.95 32.28 -28.51
C VAL A 127 31.15 31.82 -27.06
N GLY A 128 32.38 31.49 -26.67
CA GLY A 128 32.70 31.06 -25.31
C GLY A 128 32.47 32.13 -24.24
N SER A 129 32.51 33.42 -24.60
CA SER A 129 32.21 34.52 -23.67
C SER A 129 30.72 34.72 -23.41
N MET A 130 29.85 34.16 -24.26
CA MET A 130 28.40 34.21 -24.13
C MET A 130 27.84 33.04 -23.30
N LEU A 131 28.64 32.00 -23.06
CA LEU A 131 28.27 30.85 -22.23
C LEU A 131 28.40 31.18 -20.75
N ASP A 132 27.46 30.70 -19.94
CA ASP A 132 27.55 30.83 -18.49
C ASP A 132 28.30 29.65 -17.84
N ASN A 133 28.48 29.74 -16.51
CA ASN A 133 29.24 28.71 -15.78
C ASN A 133 28.52 27.35 -15.74
N GLU A 134 27.19 27.34 -15.92
CA GLU A 134 26.39 26.11 -15.94
C GLU A 134 26.53 25.42 -17.30
N ASP A 135 26.46 26.18 -18.39
CA ASP A 135 26.71 25.71 -19.76
C ASP A 135 28.10 25.09 -19.90
N LEU A 136 29.13 25.74 -19.33
CA LEU A 136 30.52 25.26 -19.38
C LEU A 136 30.72 23.96 -18.58
N ALA A 137 30.03 23.81 -17.45
CA ALA A 137 30.08 22.59 -16.65
C ALA A 137 29.39 21.41 -17.34
N GLU A 138 28.32 21.66 -18.10
CA GLU A 138 27.65 20.65 -18.90
C GLU A 138 28.55 20.15 -20.06
N LEU A 139 29.18 21.08 -20.78
CA LEU A 139 30.14 20.75 -21.84
C LEU A 139 31.35 19.96 -21.32
N GLU A 140 31.89 20.30 -20.15
CA GLU A 140 32.99 19.55 -19.54
C GLU A 140 32.57 18.09 -19.28
N ASN A 141 31.38 17.87 -18.74
CA ASN A 141 30.85 16.53 -18.48
C ASN A 141 30.60 15.74 -19.79
N GLU A 142 30.09 16.38 -20.83
CA GLU A 142 29.86 15.75 -22.13
C GLU A 142 31.18 15.32 -22.80
N LEU A 143 32.20 16.18 -22.76
CA LEU A 143 33.53 15.87 -23.32
C LEU A 143 34.21 14.73 -22.56
N ILE A 144 34.07 14.67 -21.23
CA ILE A 144 34.57 13.55 -20.42
C ILE A 144 33.87 12.24 -20.80
N TYR A 145 32.55 12.26 -20.95
CA TYR A 145 31.77 11.07 -21.32
C TYR A 145 32.14 10.54 -22.71
N ASN A 146 32.22 11.41 -23.73
CA ASN A 146 32.55 11.03 -25.10
C ASN A 146 33.98 10.48 -25.25
N ASN A 147 34.93 10.96 -24.43
CA ASN A 147 36.29 10.42 -24.40
C ASN A 147 36.30 8.97 -23.88
N LEU A 148 35.54 8.70 -22.81
CA LEU A 148 35.39 7.37 -22.24
C LEU A 148 34.78 6.37 -23.25
N THR A 149 33.74 6.75 -23.98
CA THR A 149 33.13 5.88 -25.02
C THR A 149 34.07 5.63 -26.20
N SER A 150 34.80 6.65 -26.65
CA SER A 150 35.75 6.53 -27.78
C SER A 150 36.90 5.56 -27.47
N THR A 151 37.39 5.55 -26.23
CA THR A 151 38.42 4.58 -25.79
C THR A 151 37.90 3.14 -25.69
N ASN A 152 36.59 2.96 -25.44
CA ASN A 152 35.97 1.64 -25.33
C ASN A 152 35.75 0.97 -26.71
N GLU A 153 35.51 1.75 -27.76
CA GLU A 153 35.38 1.23 -29.14
C GLU A 153 36.73 0.83 -29.74
N THR A 154 37.82 1.54 -29.44
CA THR A 154 39.17 1.18 -29.90
C THR A 154 39.74 -0.09 -29.25
N ASN A 155 39.22 -0.48 -28.08
CA ASN A 155 39.66 -1.69 -27.36
C ASN A 155 38.89 -2.96 -27.76
N ASN A 156 37.90 -2.87 -28.67
CA ASN A 156 37.04 -4.00 -29.07
C ASN A 156 37.26 -4.45 -30.53
N LEU A 157 38.30 -3.94 -31.21
CA LEU A 157 38.69 -4.29 -32.58
C LEU A 157 40.10 -4.91 -32.69
N ASN A 158 40.67 -5.40 -31.58
CA ASN A 158 41.93 -6.13 -31.59
C ASN A 158 41.86 -7.41 -30.74
#